data_AF-A0A8T4SLY3-F1
#
_entry.id   AF-A0A8T4SLY3-F1
#
_cell.length_a   1.000
_cell.length_b   1.000
_cell.length_c   1.000
_cell.angle_alpha   90.00
_cell.angle_beta   90.00
_cell.angle_gamma   90.00
#
_symmetry.space_group_name_H-M   'P 1'
#
loop_
_entity.id
_entity.type
_entity.pdbx_description
1 polymer ?
#
loop_
_entity_poly.entity_id
_entity_poly.type
_entity_poly.pdbx_seq_one_letter_code
_entity_poly.pdbx_strand_id
1 'polypeptide(L)'
;MALEERVTEDGVRYNELHLEATPSFARQVIQKRLDFLHKTLGKPNDSVVRVSDEAYDEIGRITGGNPGFALYIMKIVFDEGNGSGKIKPNGEPYIVTKENVISLGVTFEEFRRSARGVASMNYTER
;
A
#
# COMPACT_ATOMS: atom_id res chain seq x y z
N MET A 1 0.00 7.07 20.08
CA MET A 1 -1.16 7.68 19.38
C MET A 1 -1.45 8.98 20.08
N ALA A 2 -1.22 10.11 19.42
CA ALA A 2 -1.53 11.43 19.94
C ALA A 2 -2.57 12.08 19.03
N LEU A 3 -3.61 12.63 19.63
CA LEU A 3 -4.61 13.46 18.95
C LEU A 3 -4.24 14.91 19.27
N GLU A 4 -3.90 15.69 18.25
CA GLU A 4 -3.75 17.14 18.40
C GLU A 4 -5.01 17.82 17.86
N GLU A 5 -5.66 18.61 18.72
CA GLU A 5 -6.80 19.43 18.32
C GLU A 5 -6.27 20.65 17.56
N ARG A 6 -6.60 20.74 16.27
CA ARG A 6 -6.27 21.88 15.41
C ARG A 6 -7.55 22.63 15.07
N VAL A 7 -7.43 23.96 14.98
CA VAL A 7 -8.52 24.85 14.57
C VAL A 7 -8.10 25.50 13.25
N THR A 8 -8.92 25.40 12.21
CA THR A 8 -8.70 26.13 10.95
C THR A 8 -8.84 27.64 11.18
N GLU A 9 -8.35 28.45 10.23
CA GLU A 9 -8.58 29.91 10.25
C GLU A 9 -10.07 30.28 10.28
N ASP A 10 -10.93 29.41 9.75
CA ASP A 10 -12.41 29.54 9.78
C ASP A 10 -13.07 28.98 11.06
N GLY A 11 -12.29 28.59 12.08
CA GLY A 11 -12.82 28.09 13.35
C GLY A 11 -13.28 26.63 13.36
N VAL A 12 -13.03 25.86 12.29
CA VAL A 12 -13.37 24.43 12.23
C VAL A 12 -12.35 23.65 13.04
N ARG A 13 -12.83 22.94 14.06
CA ARG A 13 -11.99 22.05 14.87
C ARG A 13 -11.90 20.69 14.20
N TYR A 14 -10.69 20.22 13.98
CA TYR A 14 -10.43 18.87 13.50
C TYR A 14 -9.30 18.25 14.31
N ASN A 15 -9.42 16.95 14.53
CA ASN A 15 -8.35 16.18 15.13
C ASN A 15 -7.38 15.78 14.03
N GLU A 16 -6.16 16.28 14.09
CA GLU A 16 -5.09 15.79 13.22
C GLU A 16 -4.53 14.51 13.83
N LEU A 17 -4.79 13.39 13.16
CA LEU A 17 -4.31 12.09 13.61
C LEU A 17 -2.87 11.92 13.11
N HIS A 18 -1.90 12.24 13.96
CA HIS A 18 -0.50 11.93 13.70
C HIS A 18 -0.29 10.42 13.82
N LEU A 19 -0.42 9.74 12.68
CA LEU A 19 0.02 8.36 12.52
C LEU A 19 1.54 8.38 12.41
N GLU A 20 2.23 8.00 13.49
CA GLU A 20 3.64 7.65 13.40
C GLU A 20 3.78 6.51 12.40
N ALA A 21 4.39 6.81 11.26
CA ALA A 21 4.72 5.84 10.24
C ALA A 21 5.74 4.87 10.84
N THR A 22 5.28 3.67 11.17
CA THR A 22 6.10 2.58 11.71
C THR A 22 6.03 1.39 10.75
N PRO A 23 7.07 0.54 10.68
CA PRO A 23 7.02 -0.66 9.85
C PRO A 23 5.79 -1.56 10.14
N SER A 24 5.36 -1.62 11.40
CA SER A 24 4.14 -2.34 11.81
C SER A 24 2.85 -1.71 11.27
N PHE A 25 2.83 -0.41 11.01
CA PHE A 25 1.69 0.27 10.39
C PHE A 25 1.52 -0.13 8.91
N ALA A 26 2.62 -0.25 8.16
CA ALA A 26 2.57 -0.73 6.77
C ALA A 26 1.91 -2.11 6.67
N ARG A 27 2.24 -3.03 7.60
CA ARG A 27 1.61 -4.35 7.68
C ARG A 27 0.09 -4.28 7.82
N GLN A 28 -0.43 -3.46 8.74
CA GLN A 28 -1.88 -3.30 8.94
C GLN A 28 -2.58 -2.75 7.68
N VAL A 29 -1.95 -1.79 7.01
CA VAL A 29 -2.49 -1.19 5.78
C VAL A 29 -2.60 -2.21 4.67
N ILE A 30 -1.55 -3.03 4.48
CA ILE A 30 -1.52 -4.09 3.47
C ILE A 30 -2.56 -5.17 3.79
N GLN A 31 -2.66 -5.60 5.05
CA GLN A 31 -3.66 -6.58 5.48
C GLN A 31 -5.09 -6.10 5.22
N LYS A 32 -5.43 -4.86 5.58
CA LYS A 32 -6.75 -4.28 5.28
C LYS A 32 -7.04 -4.25 3.78
N ARG A 33 -6.02 -3.98 2.95
CA ARG A 33 -6.17 -3.98 1.49
C ARG A 33 -6.40 -5.38 0.94
N LEU A 34 -5.69 -6.39 1.46
CA LEU A 34 -5.86 -7.81 1.09
C LEU A 34 -7.26 -8.30 1.49
N ASP A 35 -7.71 -7.99 2.69
CA ASP A 35 -9.06 -8.33 3.16
C ASP A 35 -10.13 -7.73 2.23
N PHE A 36 -9.97 -6.46 1.85
CA PHE A 36 -10.87 -5.79 0.92
C PHE A 36 -10.90 -6.51 -0.44
N LEU A 37 -9.72 -6.83 -1.00
CA LEU A 37 -9.60 -7.56 -2.26
C LEU A 37 -10.32 -8.93 -2.21
N HIS A 38 -10.05 -9.75 -1.20
CA HIS A 38 -10.67 -11.07 -1.06
C HIS A 38 -12.19 -10.98 -0.92
N LYS A 39 -12.69 -10.01 -0.15
CA LYS A 39 -14.13 -9.73 -0.03
C LYS A 39 -14.75 -9.34 -1.36
N THR A 40 -14.12 -8.44 -2.12
CA THR A 40 -14.62 -8.04 -3.45
C THR A 40 -14.68 -9.20 -4.43
N LEU A 41 -13.77 -10.17 -4.31
CA LEU A 41 -13.74 -11.37 -5.14
C LEU A 41 -14.67 -12.49 -4.63
N GLY A 42 -15.32 -12.32 -3.47
CA GLY A 42 -16.12 -13.37 -2.83
C GLY A 42 -15.29 -14.59 -2.42
N LYS A 43 -14.02 -14.37 -2.07
CA LYS A 43 -13.04 -15.41 -1.78
C LYS A 43 -12.63 -15.39 -0.30
N PRO A 44 -12.28 -16.56 0.29
CA PRO A 44 -11.68 -16.58 1.61
C PRO A 44 -10.41 -15.74 1.67
N ASN A 45 -10.09 -15.22 2.85
CA ASN A 45 -8.81 -14.57 3.08
C ASN A 45 -7.67 -15.50 2.68
N ASP A 46 -6.60 -14.91 2.13
CA ASP A 46 -5.37 -15.60 1.74
C ASP A 46 -5.56 -16.67 0.66
N SER A 47 -6.69 -16.71 -0.05
CA SER A 47 -6.94 -17.73 -1.08
C SER A 47 -6.52 -17.30 -2.48
N VAL A 48 -6.32 -16.01 -2.72
CA VAL A 48 -5.91 -15.49 -4.04
C VAL A 48 -4.48 -14.97 -3.97
N VAL A 49 -4.17 -14.17 -2.94
CA VAL A 49 -2.81 -13.68 -2.67
C VAL A 49 -2.51 -13.75 -1.19
N ARG A 50 -1.28 -14.14 -0.87
CA ARG A 50 -0.67 -14.11 0.47
C ARG A 50 0.58 -13.25 0.45
N VAL A 51 0.90 -12.65 1.59
CA VAL A 51 2.15 -11.92 1.77
C VAL A 51 2.92 -12.58 2.90
N SER A 52 4.16 -12.96 2.65
CA SER A 52 5.06 -13.53 3.66
C SER A 52 5.42 -12.51 4.74
N ASP A 53 5.76 -12.97 5.94
CA ASP A 53 6.21 -12.09 7.03
C ASP A 53 7.43 -11.24 6.63
N GLU A 54 8.37 -11.85 5.91
CA GLU A 54 9.59 -11.18 5.44
C GLU A 54 9.28 -10.10 4.39
N ALA A 55 8.25 -10.30 3.56
CA ALA A 55 7.79 -9.28 2.62
C ALA A 55 7.12 -8.10 3.36
N TYR A 56 6.36 -8.35 4.42
CA TYR A 56 5.79 -7.27 5.24
C TYR A 56 6.90 -6.40 5.85
N ASP A 57 7.92 -7.05 6.43
CA ASP A 57 9.03 -6.36 7.07
C ASP A 57 9.83 -5.54 6.04
N GLU A 58 10.09 -6.10 4.87
CA GLU A 58 10.82 -5.43 3.79
C GLU A 58 10.05 -4.22 3.24
N ILE A 59 8.73 -4.35 3.03
CA ILE A 59 7.89 -3.21 2.63
C ILE A 59 7.88 -2.14 3.72
N GLY A 60 7.74 -2.53 4.99
CA GLY A 60 7.81 -1.62 6.12
C GLY A 60 9.13 -0.85 6.18
N ARG A 61 10.25 -1.54 5.92
CA ARG A 61 11.60 -0.96 5.87
C ARG A 61 11.77 0.03 4.73
N ILE A 62 11.41 -0.35 3.50
CA ILE A 62 11.54 0.50 2.30
C ILE A 62 10.66 1.75 2.43
N THR A 63 9.46 1.59 2.98
CA THR A 63 8.47 2.67 3.04
C THR A 63 8.61 3.57 4.25
N GLY A 64 9.41 3.17 5.25
CA GLY A 64 9.43 3.82 6.55
C GLY A 64 8.05 3.81 7.23
N GLY A 65 7.19 2.83 6.91
CA GLY A 65 5.81 2.79 7.38
C GLY A 65 4.83 3.70 6.63
N ASN A 66 5.24 4.38 5.55
CA ASN A 66 4.34 5.25 4.80
C ASN A 66 3.22 4.44 4.10
N PRO A 67 1.94 4.69 4.41
CA PRO A 67 0.83 3.87 3.90
C PRO A 67 0.65 3.99 2.39
N GLY A 68 0.78 5.20 1.83
CA GLY A 68 0.65 5.42 0.39
C GLY A 68 1.75 4.70 -0.38
N PHE A 69 2.97 4.74 0.14
CA PHE A 69 4.10 4.06 -0.49
C PHE A 69 4.00 2.53 -0.35
N ALA A 70 3.56 2.01 0.80
CA ALA A 70 3.31 0.58 0.99
C ALA A 70 2.24 0.05 0.01
N LEU A 71 1.15 0.79 -0.17
CA LEU A 71 0.11 0.43 -1.15
C LEU A 71 0.62 0.52 -2.59
N TYR A 72 1.51 1.47 -2.89
CA TYR A 72 2.14 1.58 -4.21
C TYR A 72 3.04 0.38 -4.53
N ILE A 73 3.89 -0.04 -3.59
CA ILE A 73 4.72 -1.25 -3.75
C ILE A 73 3.82 -2.46 -3.99
N MET A 74 2.79 -2.64 -3.15
CA MET A 74 1.84 -3.74 -3.33
C MET A 74 1.16 -3.72 -4.69
N LYS A 75 0.73 -2.55 -5.19
CA LYS A 75 0.13 -2.42 -6.52
C LYS A 75 1.05 -2.97 -7.60
N ILE A 76 2.34 -2.61 -7.59
CA ILE A 76 3.30 -3.09 -8.58
C ILE A 76 3.47 -4.61 -8.50
N VAL A 77 3.64 -5.16 -7.28
CA VAL A 77 3.73 -6.61 -7.08
C VAL A 77 2.50 -7.34 -7.63
N PHE A 78 1.30 -6.79 -7.39
CA PHE A 78 0.05 -7.37 -7.92
C PHE A 78 -0.02 -7.28 -9.44
N ASP A 79 0.33 -6.14 -10.02
CA ASP A 79 0.30 -5.93 -11.47
C ASP A 79 1.29 -6.89 -12.17
N GLU A 80 2.48 -7.11 -11.59
CA GLU A 80 3.45 -8.09 -12.08
C GLU A 80 2.95 -9.53 -11.93
N GLY A 81 2.38 -9.88 -10.77
CA GLY A 81 1.81 -11.21 -10.53
C GLY A 81 0.62 -11.52 -11.45
N ASN A 82 -0.20 -10.52 -11.75
CA ASN A 82 -1.34 -10.65 -12.65
C ASN A 82 -0.89 -10.70 -14.12
N GLY A 83 0.00 -9.80 -14.53
CA GLY A 83 0.54 -9.76 -15.90
C GLY A 83 1.34 -11.00 -16.29
N SER A 84 1.97 -11.66 -15.30
CA SER A 84 2.67 -12.94 -15.49
C SER A 84 1.77 -14.17 -15.35
N GLY A 85 0.47 -14.00 -15.10
CA GLY A 85 -0.49 -15.10 -14.93
C GLY A 85 -0.27 -15.96 -13.68
N LYS A 86 0.53 -15.48 -12.72
CA LYS A 86 0.79 -16.15 -11.43
C LYS A 86 -0.41 -16.03 -10.48
N ILE A 87 -1.15 -14.93 -10.55
CA ILE A 87 -2.38 -14.74 -9.77
C ILE A 87 -3.53 -15.40 -10.52
N LYS A 88 -4.07 -16.49 -9.97
CA LYS A 88 -5.22 -17.21 -10.55
C LYS A 88 -6.37 -17.26 -9.54
N PRO A 89 -7.58 -16.77 -9.87
CA PRO A 89 -8.70 -16.71 -8.91
C PRO A 89 -9.14 -18.05 -8.31
N ASN A 90 -8.81 -19.16 -8.96
CA ASN A 90 -9.15 -20.53 -8.55
C ASN A 90 -7.90 -21.43 -8.44
N GLY A 91 -6.71 -20.84 -8.45
CA GLY A 91 -5.44 -21.57 -8.33
C GLY A 91 -4.90 -21.55 -6.90
N GLU A 92 -3.68 -22.05 -6.74
CA GLU A 92 -2.93 -21.81 -5.50
C GLU A 92 -2.73 -20.30 -5.28
N PRO A 93 -2.75 -19.83 -4.03
CA PRO A 93 -2.56 -18.43 -3.73
C PRO A 93 -1.17 -18.00 -4.18
N TYR A 94 -1.09 -16.85 -4.86
CA TYR A 94 0.19 -16.24 -5.16
C TYR A 94 0.82 -15.73 -3.88
N ILE A 95 2.02 -16.19 -3.55
CA ILE A 95 2.74 -15.79 -2.33
C ILE A 95 3.74 -14.70 -2.70
N VAL A 96 3.53 -13.49 -2.17
CA VAL A 96 4.48 -12.39 -2.25
C VAL A 96 5.61 -12.62 -1.26
N THR A 97 6.82 -12.80 -1.80
CA THR A 97 8.05 -12.99 -1.03
C THR A 97 8.86 -11.70 -0.92
N LYS A 98 9.84 -11.70 -0.02
CA LYS A 98 10.81 -10.61 0.12
C LYS A 98 11.55 -10.33 -1.20
N GLU A 99 11.91 -11.38 -1.94
CA GLU A 99 12.60 -11.27 -3.23
C GLU A 99 11.73 -10.54 -4.25
N ASN A 100 10.42 -10.80 -4.28
CA ASN A 100 9.50 -10.07 -5.15
C ASN A 100 9.50 -8.57 -4.84
N VAL A 101 9.60 -8.19 -3.57
CA VAL A 101 9.63 -6.78 -3.15
C VAL A 101 10.96 -6.13 -3.54
N ILE A 102 12.07 -6.82 -3.30
CA ILE A 102 13.42 -6.32 -3.63
C ILE A 102 13.60 -6.17 -5.14
N SER A 103 13.12 -7.14 -5.92
CA SER A 103 13.29 -7.14 -7.38
C SER A 103 12.60 -5.96 -8.07
N LEU A 104 11.62 -5.33 -7.42
CA LEU A 104 10.97 -4.14 -7.98
C LEU A 104 11.91 -2.94 -8.09
N GLY A 105 12.97 -2.88 -7.28
CA GLY A 105 13.92 -1.76 -7.28
C GLY A 105 13.32 -0.40 -6.91
N VAL A 106 12.12 -0.38 -6.33
CA VAL A 106 11.35 0.85 -6.12
C VAL A 106 11.93 1.68 -4.98
N THR A 107 12.19 2.95 -5.27
CA THR A 107 12.72 3.95 -4.35
C THR A 107 11.66 4.97 -3.94
N PHE A 108 11.90 5.66 -2.82
CA PHE A 108 11.03 6.75 -2.36
C PHE A 108 10.92 7.90 -3.37
N GLU A 109 11.97 8.16 -4.16
CA GLU A 109 11.95 9.16 -5.23
C GLU A 109 10.96 8.81 -6.35
N GLU A 110 10.95 7.55 -6.79
CA GLU A 110 10.03 7.07 -7.83
C GLU A 110 8.58 7.15 -7.36
N PHE A 111 8.33 6.82 -6.10
CA PHE A 111 7.02 7.04 -5.48
C PHE A 111 6.62 8.53 -5.50
N ARG A 112 7.53 9.46 -5.16
CA ARG A 112 7.22 10.90 -5.22
C ARG A 112 7.00 11.41 -6.64
N ARG A 113 7.66 10.83 -7.64
CA ARG A 113 7.46 11.18 -9.06
C ARG A 113 6.10 10.69 -9.54
N SER A 114 5.73 9.45 -9.23
CA SER A 114 4.42 8.91 -9.59
C SER A 114 3.27 9.66 -8.91
N ALA A 115 3.40 10.03 -7.63
CA ALA A 115 2.41 10.82 -6.91
C ALA A 115 2.26 12.24 -7.49
N ARG A 116 3.35 12.86 -7.97
CA ARG A 116 3.32 14.20 -8.59
C ARG A 116 2.77 14.18 -10.02
N GLY A 117 2.97 13.11 -10.78
CA GLY A 117 2.36 12.93 -12.11
C GLY A 117 0.83 12.95 -12.08
N VAL A 118 0.22 12.51 -10.97
CA VAL A 118 -1.24 12.55 -10.74
C VAL A 118 -1.71 13.97 -10.40
N ALA A 119 -0.91 14.76 -9.67
CA ALA A 119 -1.24 16.13 -9.30
C ALA A 119 -1.20 17.11 -10.50
N SER A 120 -0.33 16.86 -11.48
CA SER A 120 -0.21 17.70 -12.68
C SER A 120 -1.31 17.49 -13.73
N MET A 121 -2.08 16.40 -13.68
CA MET A 121 -3.21 16.17 -14.61
C MET A 121 -4.50 16.87 -14.18
N ASN A 122 -4.61 17.37 -12.95
CA ASN A 122 -5.81 18.05 -12.45
C ASN A 122 -5.76 19.58 -12.55
N TYR A 123 -4.75 20.16 -13.22
CA TYR A 123 -4.57 21.61 -13.35
C TYR A 123 -4.51 22.12 -14.80
N THR A 124 -4.98 21.33 -15.77
CA THR A 124 -4.97 21.76 -17.19
C THR A 124 -6.32 21.64 -17.90
N GLU A 125 -7.44 21.64 -17.17
CA GLU A 125 -8.74 21.96 -17.75
C GLU A 125 -9.56 22.80 -16.74
N ARG A 126 -9.40 24.12 -16.83
CA ARG A 126 -10.41 25.11 -16.47
C ARG A 126 -10.43 26.18 -17.54
#